data_AF-A0A483GSQ0-F1
#
_entry.id   AF-A0A483GSQ0-F1
#
_cell.length_a   1.000
_cell.length_b   1.000
_cell.length_c   1.000
_cell.angle_alpha   90.00
_cell.angle_beta   90.00
_cell.angle_gamma   90.00
#
_symmetry.space_group_name_H-M   'P 1'
#
loop_
_entity.id
_entity.type
_entity.pdbx_description
1 polymer ?
#
loop_
_entity_poly.entity_id
_entity_poly.type
_entity_poly.pdbx_seq_one_letter_code
_entity_poly.pdbx_strand_id
1 'polypeptide(L)'
;MNAYRAYDAIEERKWAEQSLTEEKQKWIDDRAQEIIDALPKEPSGLFRFSVPMEKSPYEGLRSDAAGEAYNDLISAVAYAQAEYDWDHRTGCPF
;
A
#
# COMPACT_ATOMS: atom_id res chain seq x y z
N MET A 1 45.67 -8.32 14.18
CA MET A 1 44.42 -8.82 14.81
C MET A 1 43.36 -7.69 14.85
N ASN A 2 43.05 -7.09 13.68
CA ASN A 2 42.15 -5.92 13.55
C ASN A 2 41.24 -5.97 12.30
N ALA A 3 41.42 -6.97 11.41
CA ALA A 3 40.59 -7.12 10.23
C ALA A 3 39.16 -7.54 10.61
N TYR A 4 39.02 -8.49 11.54
CA TYR A 4 37.72 -9.02 11.98
C TYR A 4 36.78 -7.95 12.58
N ARG A 5 37.29 -7.03 13.42
CA ARG A 5 36.47 -5.96 14.00
C ARG A 5 35.86 -5.01 12.97
N ALA A 6 36.54 -4.79 11.85
CA ALA A 6 36.03 -3.98 10.76
C ALA A 6 34.96 -4.72 9.95
N TYR A 7 35.10 -6.05 9.79
CA TYR A 7 34.07 -6.89 9.18
C TYR A 7 32.82 -6.97 10.07
N ASP A 8 32.98 -7.19 11.38
CA ASP A 8 31.88 -7.26 12.34
C ASP A 8 31.04 -5.98 12.32
N ALA A 9 31.68 -4.80 12.32
CA ALA A 9 30.99 -3.51 12.26
C ALA A 9 30.29 -3.22 10.92
N ILE A 10 30.79 -3.77 9.81
CA ILE A 10 30.13 -3.67 8.48
C ILE A 10 28.92 -4.61 8.42
N GLU A 11 29.05 -5.80 8.97
CA GLU A 11 27.98 -6.79 9.04
C GLU A 11 26.84 -6.27 9.93
N GLU A 12 27.13 -5.79 11.14
CA GLU A 12 26.14 -5.16 12.03
C GLU A 12 25.36 -4.01 11.36
N ARG A 13 26.04 -3.17 10.56
CA ARG A 13 25.37 -2.10 9.79
C ARG A 13 24.43 -2.65 8.73
N LYS A 14 24.85 -3.68 7.98
CA LYS A 14 24.00 -4.33 6.97
C LYS A 14 22.76 -4.97 7.60
N TRP A 15 22.91 -5.63 8.75
CA TRP A 15 21.79 -6.18 9.50
C TRP A 15 20.83 -5.08 9.95
N ALA A 16 21.34 -3.97 10.48
CA ALA A 16 20.51 -2.82 10.86
C ALA A 16 19.76 -2.20 9.67
N GLU A 17 20.42 -2.03 8.52
CA GLU A 17 19.79 -1.52 7.29
C GLU A 17 18.71 -2.46 6.75
N GLN A 18 18.94 -3.77 6.79
CA GLN A 18 17.94 -4.78 6.40
C GLN A 18 16.73 -4.74 7.33
N SER A 19 16.95 -4.73 8.65
CA SER A 19 15.84 -4.66 9.62
C SER A 19 15.01 -3.38 9.47
N LEU A 20 15.64 -2.23 9.19
CA LEU A 20 14.91 -0.98 8.92
C LEU A 20 14.10 -1.05 7.62
N THR A 21 14.60 -1.76 6.61
CA THR A 21 13.89 -1.96 5.34
C THR A 21 12.70 -2.90 5.51
N GLU A 22 12.87 -3.98 6.27
CA GLU A 22 11.80 -4.93 6.60
C GLU A 22 10.71 -4.27 7.46
N GLU A 23 11.09 -3.44 8.43
CA GLU A 23 10.15 -2.68 9.25
C GLU A 23 9.34 -1.68 8.40
N LYS A 24 10.02 -0.94 7.51
CA LYS A 24 9.35 -0.05 6.56
C LYS A 24 8.35 -0.83 5.70
N GLN A 25 8.80 -1.93 5.07
CA GLN A 25 7.96 -2.70 4.16
C GLN A 25 6.74 -3.27 4.87
N LYS A 26 6.93 -3.85 6.06
CA LYS A 26 5.82 -4.36 6.87
C LYS A 26 4.82 -3.26 7.22
N TRP A 27 5.29 -2.10 7.63
CA TRP A 27 4.41 -0.98 7.95
C TRP A 27 3.60 -0.54 6.73
N ILE A 28 4.23 -0.49 5.54
CA ILE A 28 3.55 -0.16 4.28
C ILE A 28 2.50 -1.20 3.93
N ASP A 29 2.82 -2.48 4.05
CA ASP A 29 1.89 -3.57 3.76
C ASP A 29 0.67 -3.51 4.70
N ASP A 30 0.91 -3.34 6.01
CA ASP A 30 -0.16 -3.19 7.01
C ASP A 30 -1.04 -1.97 6.67
N ARG A 31 -0.43 -0.83 6.34
CA ARG A 31 -1.14 0.40 5.99
C ARG A 31 -1.93 0.30 4.69
N ALA A 32 -1.36 -0.32 3.66
CA ALA A 32 -2.05 -0.55 2.40
C ALA A 32 -3.26 -1.46 2.60
N GLN A 33 -3.12 -2.51 3.42
CA GLN A 33 -4.20 -3.42 3.74
C GLN A 33 -5.37 -2.70 4.46
N GLU A 34 -5.08 -1.81 5.42
CA GLU A 34 -6.11 -0.97 6.06
C GLU A 34 -6.92 -0.16 5.04
N ILE A 35 -6.25 0.43 4.04
CA ILE A 35 -6.88 1.22 2.98
C ILE A 35 -7.75 0.34 2.08
N ILE A 36 -7.23 -0.83 1.65
CA ILE A 36 -7.96 -1.80 0.83
C ILE A 36 -9.22 -2.30 1.57
N ASP A 37 -9.15 -2.45 2.89
CA ASP A 37 -10.28 -2.90 3.69
C ASP A 37 -11.35 -1.82 3.90
N ALA A 38 -10.98 -0.55 3.81
CA ALA A 38 -11.92 0.57 3.84
C ALA A 38 -12.63 0.81 2.49
N LEU A 39 -12.06 0.35 1.37
CA LEU A 39 -12.62 0.53 0.04
C LEU A 39 -13.77 -0.47 -0.25
N PRO A 40 -14.72 -0.10 -1.13
CA PRO A 40 -15.76 -1.03 -1.57
C PRO A 40 -15.13 -2.31 -2.17
N LYS A 41 -15.74 -3.47 -1.91
CA LYS A 41 -15.24 -4.76 -2.43
C LYS A 41 -15.58 -5.00 -3.90
N GLU A 42 -16.46 -4.18 -4.48
CA GLU A 42 -16.84 -4.26 -5.89
C GLU A 42 -16.74 -2.88 -6.56
N PRO A 43 -16.39 -2.84 -7.87
CA PRO A 43 -16.29 -1.58 -8.62
C PRO A 43 -17.59 -0.77 -8.53
N SER A 44 -18.74 -1.46 -8.56
CA SER A 44 -20.07 -0.85 -8.49
C SER A 44 -20.26 0.07 -7.28
N GLY A 45 -19.58 -0.20 -6.16
CA GLY A 45 -19.66 0.61 -4.94
C GLY A 45 -19.13 2.03 -5.10
N LEU A 46 -18.06 2.23 -5.89
CA LEU A 46 -17.51 3.56 -6.18
C LEU A 46 -18.38 4.33 -7.18
N PHE A 47 -18.88 3.65 -8.22
CA PHE A 47 -19.66 4.28 -9.28
C PHE A 47 -21.09 4.64 -8.85
N ARG A 48 -21.62 3.98 -7.82
CA ARG A 48 -22.99 4.20 -7.33
C ARG A 48 -23.29 5.64 -6.94
N PHE A 49 -22.29 6.38 -6.45
CA PHE A 49 -22.47 7.76 -5.99
C PHE A 49 -22.15 8.81 -7.06
N SER A 50 -21.54 8.42 -8.18
CA SER A 50 -21.08 9.34 -9.24
C SER A 50 -21.91 9.25 -10.52
N VAL A 51 -22.61 8.14 -10.76
CA VAL A 51 -23.42 7.93 -11.97
C VAL A 51 -24.88 7.69 -11.60
N PRO A 52 -25.85 8.42 -12.20
CA PRO A 52 -27.27 8.12 -12.02
C PRO A 52 -27.58 6.65 -12.34
N MET A 53 -28.42 6.00 -11.52
CA MET A 53 -28.72 4.57 -11.66
C MET A 53 -29.19 4.18 -13.07
N GLU A 54 -30.00 5.01 -13.72
CA GLU A 54 -30.52 4.75 -15.08
C GLU A 54 -29.43 4.74 -16.17
N LYS A 55 -28.27 5.36 -15.91
CA LYS A 55 -27.12 5.44 -16.82
C LYS A 55 -25.94 4.60 -16.34
N SER A 56 -26.11 3.87 -15.24
CA SER A 56 -25.04 3.06 -14.65
C SER A 56 -24.73 1.87 -15.57
N PRO A 57 -23.47 1.67 -15.98
CA PRO A 57 -23.06 0.49 -16.73
C PRO A 57 -22.95 -0.74 -15.81
N TYR A 58 -24.05 -1.07 -15.12
CA TYR A 58 -24.07 -2.00 -13.98
C TYR A 58 -23.54 -3.40 -14.34
N GLU A 59 -23.96 -3.96 -15.47
CA GLU A 59 -23.49 -5.27 -15.93
C GLU A 59 -21.99 -5.28 -16.22
N GLY A 60 -21.48 -4.20 -16.84
CA GLY A 60 -20.04 -4.06 -17.08
C GLY A 60 -19.24 -3.99 -15.78
N LEU A 61 -19.75 -3.27 -14.78
CA LEU A 61 -19.14 -3.14 -13.45
C LEU A 61 -19.13 -4.44 -12.64
N ARG A 62 -19.98 -5.43 -12.99
CA ARG A 62 -20.00 -6.76 -12.37
C ARG A 62 -19.23 -7.82 -13.16
N SER A 63 -18.66 -7.47 -14.29
CA SER A 63 -17.84 -8.41 -15.06
C SER A 63 -16.52 -8.73 -14.33
N ASP A 64 -16.00 -9.93 -14.54
CA ASP A 64 -14.72 -10.37 -13.94
C ASP A 64 -13.58 -9.42 -14.34
N ALA A 65 -13.55 -8.99 -15.61
CA ALA A 65 -12.56 -8.03 -16.10
C ALA A 65 -12.61 -6.68 -15.36
N ALA A 66 -13.80 -6.21 -14.99
CA ALA A 66 -13.93 -5.00 -14.18
C ALA A 66 -13.47 -5.23 -12.73
N GLY A 67 -13.74 -6.41 -12.17
CA GLY A 67 -13.26 -6.80 -10.85
C GLY A 67 -11.73 -6.85 -10.78
N GLU A 68 -11.07 -7.48 -11.76
CA GLU A 68 -9.60 -7.54 -11.85
C GLU A 68 -8.98 -6.14 -11.97
N ALA A 69 -9.45 -5.33 -12.93
CA ALA A 69 -8.95 -3.96 -13.11
C ALA A 69 -9.17 -3.09 -11.87
N TYR A 70 -10.24 -3.33 -11.13
CA TYR A 70 -10.52 -2.63 -9.88
C TYR A 70 -9.57 -3.07 -8.75
N ASN A 71 -9.29 -4.36 -8.62
CA ASN A 71 -8.32 -4.87 -7.65
C ASN A 71 -6.93 -4.29 -7.89
N ASP A 72 -6.51 -4.19 -9.14
CA ASP A 72 -5.24 -3.53 -9.51
C ASP A 72 -5.25 -2.05 -9.12
N LEU A 73 -6.34 -1.34 -9.40
CA LEU A 73 -6.50 0.08 -9.05
C LEU A 73 -6.42 0.30 -7.54
N ILE A 74 -7.21 -0.43 -6.74
CA ILE A 74 -7.24 -0.21 -5.29
C ILE A 74 -5.91 -0.57 -4.65
N SER A 75 -5.23 -1.61 -5.16
CA SER A 75 -3.90 -1.99 -4.69
C SER A 75 -2.89 -0.88 -5.01
N ALA A 76 -2.85 -0.39 -6.25
CA ALA A 76 -1.95 0.69 -6.64
C ALA A 76 -2.17 1.96 -5.82
N VAL A 77 -3.42 2.35 -5.60
CA VAL A 77 -3.77 3.52 -4.77
C VAL A 77 -3.36 3.30 -3.32
N ALA A 78 -3.66 2.14 -2.74
CA ALA A 78 -3.35 1.84 -1.35
C ALA A 78 -1.85 1.86 -1.07
N TYR A 79 -1.05 1.22 -1.92
CA TYR A 79 0.40 1.21 -1.79
C TYR A 79 1.03 2.58 -2.03
N ALA A 80 0.54 3.35 -3.02
CA ALA A 80 1.01 4.71 -3.23
C ALA A 80 0.70 5.63 -2.03
N GLN A 81 -0.49 5.48 -1.44
CA GLN A 81 -0.87 6.23 -0.24
C GLN A 81 -0.07 5.78 0.99
N ALA A 82 0.19 4.49 1.15
CA ALA A 82 1.00 3.97 2.25
C ALA A 82 2.45 4.48 2.18
N GLU A 83 3.08 4.46 1.01
CA GLU A 83 4.42 5.07 0.82
C GLU A 83 4.41 6.58 1.14
N TYR A 84 3.38 7.30 0.67
CA TYR A 84 3.21 8.71 1.02
C TYR A 84 3.08 8.91 2.53
N ASP A 85 2.22 8.14 3.21
CA ASP A 85 2.02 8.22 4.65
C ASP A 85 3.32 7.91 5.41
N TRP A 86 4.12 6.94 4.94
CA TRP A 86 5.42 6.62 5.54
C TRP A 86 6.40 7.78 5.43
N ASP A 87 6.55 8.36 4.25
CA ASP A 87 7.47 9.47 3.99
C ASP A 87 7.05 10.75 4.76
N HIS A 88 5.76 10.89 5.07
CA HIS A 88 5.20 12.03 5.79
C HIS A 88 4.86 11.75 7.26
N ARG A 89 5.19 10.56 7.79
CA ARG A 89 4.94 10.22 9.20
C ARG A 89 5.70 11.13 10.18
N THR A 90 6.77 11.79 9.70
CA THR A 90 7.61 12.72 10.46
C THR A 90 7.20 14.19 10.23
N GLY A 91 5.89 14.47 10.21
CA GLY A 91 5.34 15.83 10.09
C GLY A 91 4.68 16.35 11.36
N CYS A 92 5.46 17.12 12.16
CA CYS A 92 5.11 18.00 13.29
C CYS A 92 4.23 17.47 14.46
N PRO A 93 4.74 17.51 15.71
CA PRO A 93 3.89 17.35 16.89
C PRO A 93 2.99 18.59 17.00
N PHE A 94 1.68 18.39 16.99
CA PHE A 94 0.75 19.38 17.56
C PHE A 94 0.71 19.18 19.07
#